data_AF-A0A6J1W8H2-F1
#
_entry.id   AF-A0A6J1W8H2-F1
#
_cell.length_a   1.000
_cell.length_b   1.000
_cell.length_c   1.000
_cell.angle_alpha   90.00
_cell.angle_beta   90.00
_cell.angle_gamma   90.00
#
_symmetry.space_group_name_H-M   'P 1'
#
loop_
_entity.id
_entity.type
_entity.pdbx_description
1 polymer ?
#
loop_
_entity_poly.entity_id
_entity_poly.type
_entity_poly.pdbx_seq_one_letter_code
_entity_poly.pdbx_strand_id
1 'polypeptide(L)'
;MDLGVYRPPLSTGYRSVPLKNSYSEDLELASLLLHIEIINAKEEDDENLYSSIQQLRDRANELSNQVSNLEHSNSCDVRYQQRLDELRLAQEQLMELTEARNRKLMEKKKRDRQLANKRN
;
A
#
# COMPACT_ATOMS: atom_id res chain seq x y z
N MET A 1 -33.09 10.77 3.21
CA MET A 1 -32.06 11.76 2.90
C MET A 1 -30.75 11.02 2.93
N ASP A 2 -30.19 10.75 1.76
CA ASP A 2 -28.94 10.01 1.63
C ASP A 2 -27.80 10.97 1.97
N LEU A 3 -27.23 10.84 3.17
CA LEU A 3 -26.04 11.56 3.58
C LEU A 3 -24.86 10.92 2.83
N GLY A 4 -24.75 11.25 1.55
CA GLY A 4 -23.60 10.90 0.74
C GLY A 4 -22.35 11.33 1.48
N VAL A 5 -21.58 10.34 1.93
CA VAL A 5 -20.36 10.53 2.71
C VAL A 5 -19.40 11.33 1.84
N TYR A 6 -19.35 12.65 2.07
CA TYR A 6 -18.39 13.51 1.41
C TYR A 6 -17.01 13.08 1.88
N ARG A 7 -16.31 12.28 1.05
CA ARG A 7 -14.93 11.89 1.33
C ARG A 7 -14.05 13.05 0.89
N PRO A 8 -13.48 13.85 1.80
CA PRO A 8 -12.56 14.89 1.40
C PRO A 8 -11.37 14.25 0.65
N PRO A 9 -10.81 14.94 -0.34
CA PRO A 9 -9.63 14.47 -1.05
C PRO A 9 -8.50 14.15 -0.06
N LEU A 10 -7.73 13.11 -0.40
CA LEU A 10 -6.56 12.69 0.38
C LEU A 10 -5.60 13.88 0.56
N SER A 11 -5.21 14.16 1.80
CA SER A 11 -4.40 15.33 2.14
C SER A 11 -3.14 14.93 2.92
N THR A 12 -2.08 15.73 2.76
CA THR A 12 -0.74 15.47 3.32
C THR A 12 -0.56 16.01 4.73
N GLY A 13 0.41 15.47 5.48
CA GLY A 13 0.75 15.85 6.85
C GLY A 13 0.18 14.91 7.90
N TYR A 14 0.19 15.32 9.17
CA TYR A 14 -0.35 14.54 10.28
C TYR A 14 -1.88 14.51 10.24
N ARG A 15 -2.48 13.32 10.34
CA ARG A 15 -3.92 13.08 10.24
C ARG A 15 -4.37 12.02 11.24
N SER A 16 -5.50 12.26 11.90
CA SER A 16 -6.23 11.24 12.65
C SER A 16 -7.13 10.46 11.69
N VAL A 17 -7.03 9.13 11.71
CA VAL A 17 -7.85 8.22 10.90
C VAL A 17 -8.67 7.34 11.85
N PRO A 18 -10.00 7.53 11.94
CA PRO A 18 -10.85 6.69 12.76
C PRO A 18 -10.90 5.27 12.21
N LEU A 19 -10.89 4.29 13.10
CA LEU A 19 -10.90 2.87 12.73
C LEU A 19 -12.32 2.36 12.58
N LYS A 20 -12.49 1.36 11.70
CA LYS A 20 -13.74 0.64 11.50
C LYS A 20 -13.53 -0.86 11.72
N ASN A 21 -14.55 -1.54 12.21
CA ASN A 21 -14.56 -3.01 12.29
C ASN A 21 -14.77 -3.63 10.89
N SER A 22 -14.79 -4.97 10.81
CA SER A 22 -15.02 -5.71 9.57
C SER A 22 -16.42 -5.51 8.96
N TYR A 23 -17.38 -5.02 9.76
CA TYR A 23 -18.72 -4.65 9.33
C TYR A 23 -18.81 -3.17 8.89
N SER A 24 -17.67 -2.48 8.79
CA SER A 24 -17.55 -1.05 8.46
C SER A 24 -18.18 -0.09 9.48
N GLU A 25 -18.48 -0.57 10.68
CA GLU A 25 -18.95 0.26 11.80
C GLU A 25 -17.77 0.96 12.46
N ASP A 26 -17.99 2.20 12.90
CA ASP A 26 -16.94 2.99 13.55
C ASP A 26 -16.59 2.35 14.91
N LEU A 27 -15.29 2.18 15.16
CA LEU A 27 -14.79 1.73 16.45
C LEU A 27 -14.63 2.95 17.36
N GLU A 28 -15.53 3.11 18.32
CA GLU A 28 -15.57 4.29 19.20
C GLU A 28 -14.21 4.55 19.87
N LEU A 29 -13.78 5.82 19.82
CA LEU A 29 -12.51 6.32 20.39
C LEU A 29 -11.24 5.72 19.78
N ALA A 30 -11.33 4.84 18.79
CA ALA A 30 -10.18 4.26 18.13
C ALA A 30 -9.77 5.08 16.91
N SER A 31 -8.54 5.58 16.90
CA SER A 31 -7.99 6.34 15.78
C SER A 31 -6.47 6.17 15.67
N LEU A 32 -5.97 6.22 14.44
CA LEU A 32 -4.54 6.22 14.14
C LEU A 32 -4.06 7.62 13.79
N LEU A 33 -2.93 8.04 14.37
CA LEU A 33 -2.20 9.22 13.91
C LEU A 33 -1.21 8.82 12.83
N LEU A 34 -1.44 9.29 11.61
CA LEU A 34 -0.58 9.00 10.46
C LEU A 34 0.06 10.27 9.92
N HIS A 35 1.30 10.19 9.47
CA HIS A 35 1.92 11.22 8.64
C HIS A 35 1.82 10.80 7.17
N ILE A 36 1.03 11.52 6.39
CA ILE A 36 0.73 11.20 4.99
C ILE A 36 1.56 12.08 4.06
N GLU A 37 2.35 11.48 3.18
CA GLU A 37 2.99 12.18 2.05
C GLU A 37 2.36 11.69 0.74
N ILE A 38 1.86 12.63 -0.08
CA ILE A 38 1.30 12.34 -1.41
C ILE A 38 2.29 12.87 -2.43
N ILE A 39 2.74 11.99 -3.31
CA ILE A 39 3.79 12.27 -4.28
C ILE A 39 3.28 11.85 -5.65
N ASN A 40 3.44 12.71 -6.65
CA ASN A 40 3.03 12.40 -8.00
C ASN A 40 3.88 11.23 -8.55
N ALA A 41 3.21 10.23 -9.11
CA ALA A 41 3.86 9.05 -9.66
C ALA A 41 4.55 9.30 -11.02
N LYS A 42 4.25 10.42 -11.68
CA LYS A 42 4.70 10.74 -13.05
C LYS A 42 6.07 11.42 -13.17
N GLU A 43 7.00 11.18 -12.25
CA GLU A 43 8.39 11.58 -12.52
C GLU A 43 8.96 10.58 -13.55
N GLU A 44 9.48 11.09 -14.67
CA GLU A 44 9.72 10.38 -15.94
C GLU A 44 10.59 9.10 -15.86
N ASP A 45 11.24 8.82 -14.73
CA ASP A 45 12.09 7.63 -14.51
C ASP A 45 11.42 6.47 -13.72
N ASP A 46 10.20 6.64 -13.22
CA ASP A 46 9.56 5.64 -12.34
C ASP A 46 8.23 5.07 -12.89
N GLU A 47 7.76 5.44 -14.08
CA GLU A 47 6.48 4.91 -14.62
C GLU A 47 6.46 3.37 -14.70
N ASN A 48 7.56 2.76 -15.16
CA ASN A 48 7.72 1.30 -15.20
C ASN A 48 7.75 0.67 -13.80
N LEU A 49 8.25 1.41 -12.81
CA LEU A 49 8.30 0.96 -11.42
C LEU A 49 6.90 0.97 -10.80
N TYR A 50 6.13 2.03 -11.02
CA TYR A 50 4.73 2.11 -10.56
C TYR A 50 3.84 1.08 -11.23
N SER A 51 3.97 0.86 -12.54
CA SER A 51 3.20 -0.17 -13.24
C SER A 51 3.55 -1.58 -12.74
N SER A 52 4.84 -1.86 -12.51
CA SER A 52 5.30 -3.13 -11.93
C SER A 52 4.76 -3.36 -10.51
N ILE A 53 4.84 -2.34 -9.64
CA ILE A 53 4.28 -2.39 -8.28
C ILE A 53 2.76 -2.61 -8.33
N GLN A 54 2.06 -1.94 -9.23
CA GLN A 54 0.61 -2.07 -9.37
C GLN A 54 0.22 -3.49 -9.82
N GLN A 55 0.85 -4.01 -10.88
CA GLN A 55 0.61 -5.37 -11.35
C GLN A 55 0.87 -6.41 -10.25
N LEU A 56 1.93 -6.21 -9.46
CA LEU A 56 2.30 -7.14 -8.40
C LEU A 56 1.33 -7.07 -7.21
N ARG A 57 0.78 -5.88 -6.90
CA ARG A 57 -0.32 -5.72 -5.94
C ARG A 57 -1.58 -6.44 -6.40
N ASP A 58 -1.95 -6.26 -7.66
CA ASP A 58 -3.15 -6.88 -8.22
C ASP A 58 -3.01 -8.41 -8.18
N ARG A 59 -1.83 -8.94 -8.55
CA ARG A 59 -1.50 -10.37 -8.42
C ARG A 59 -1.54 -10.87 -6.97
N ALA A 60 -0.96 -10.13 -6.03
CA ALA A 60 -0.98 -10.52 -4.61
C ALA A 60 -2.41 -10.54 -4.05
N ASN A 61 -3.25 -9.57 -4.43
CA ASN A 61 -4.66 -9.55 -4.06
C ASN A 61 -5.43 -10.73 -4.65
N GLU A 62 -5.18 -11.07 -5.92
CA GLU A 62 -5.79 -12.24 -6.56
C GLU A 62 -5.41 -13.54 -5.83
N LEU A 63 -4.12 -13.73 -5.54
CA LEU A 63 -3.63 -14.89 -4.79
C LEU A 63 -4.21 -14.94 -3.38
N SER A 64 -4.34 -13.80 -2.69
CA SER A 64 -4.97 -13.71 -1.37
C SER A 64 -6.43 -14.15 -1.41
N ASN A 65 -7.19 -13.75 -2.44
CA ASN A 65 -8.57 -14.19 -2.62
C ASN A 65 -8.63 -15.71 -2.90
N GLN A 66 -7.71 -16.23 -3.70
CA GLN A 66 -7.62 -17.67 -3.98
C GLN A 66 -7.30 -18.49 -2.72
N VAL A 67 -6.35 -18.02 -1.90
CA VAL A 67 -6.00 -18.61 -0.59
C VAL A 67 -7.23 -18.62 0.31
N SER A 68 -7.89 -17.47 0.49
CA SER A 68 -9.11 -17.36 1.31
C SER A 68 -10.21 -18.32 0.83
N ASN A 69 -10.44 -18.45 -0.48
CA ASN A 69 -11.45 -19.37 -1.02
C ASN A 69 -11.12 -20.84 -0.74
N LEU A 70 -9.83 -21.19 -0.76
CA LEU A 70 -9.36 -22.56 -0.49
C LEU A 70 -9.41 -22.89 1.01
N GLU A 71 -9.16 -21.94 1.92
CA GLU A 71 -9.28 -22.15 3.38
C GLU A 71 -10.68 -22.64 3.79
N HIS A 72 -11.73 -22.09 3.17
CA HIS A 72 -13.12 -22.45 3.47
C HIS A 72 -13.51 -23.83 2.92
N SER A 73 -12.69 -24.44 2.06
CA SER A 73 -12.94 -25.75 1.48
C SER A 73 -12.50 -26.93 2.37
N ASN A 74 -11.90 -26.67 3.54
CA ASN A 74 -11.44 -27.68 4.52
C ASN A 74 -10.53 -28.79 3.95
N SER A 75 -9.97 -28.57 2.76
CA SER A 75 -9.00 -29.46 2.13
C SER A 75 -7.61 -28.88 2.38
N CYS A 76 -6.83 -29.50 3.27
CA CYS A 76 -5.38 -29.27 3.39
C CYS A 76 -4.67 -29.83 2.15
N ASP A 77 -4.98 -29.22 1.02
CA ASP A 77 -4.61 -29.70 -0.30
C ASP A 77 -3.25 -29.12 -0.69
N VAL A 78 -2.46 -29.87 -1.45
CA VAL A 78 -1.16 -29.41 -2.01
C VAL A 78 -1.35 -28.09 -2.77
N ARG A 79 -2.54 -27.89 -3.36
CA ARG A 79 -2.92 -26.65 -4.05
C ARG A 79 -3.05 -25.45 -3.12
N TYR A 80 -3.55 -25.64 -1.89
CA TYR A 80 -3.64 -24.56 -0.91
C TYR A 80 -2.24 -24.10 -0.51
N GLN A 81 -1.37 -25.05 -0.16
CA GLN A 81 0.01 -24.75 0.22
C GLN A 81 0.77 -24.06 -0.92
N GLN A 82 0.62 -24.54 -2.15
CA GLN A 82 1.22 -23.90 -3.32
C GLN A 82 0.76 -22.46 -3.51
N ARG A 83 -0.55 -22.18 -3.36
CA ARG A 83 -1.07 -20.81 -3.48
C ARG A 83 -0.61 -19.90 -2.35
N LEU A 84 -0.47 -20.42 -1.14
CA LEU A 84 0.08 -19.69 0.00
C LEU A 84 1.54 -19.30 -0.24
N ASP A 85 2.35 -20.22 -0.76
CA ASP A 85 3.76 -19.96 -1.09
C ASP A 85 3.88 -18.95 -2.25
N GLU A 86 3.06 -19.06 -3.29
CA GLU A 86 3.00 -18.07 -4.38
C GLU A 86 2.60 -16.68 -3.88
N LEU A 87 1.60 -16.60 -2.99
CA LEU A 87 1.17 -15.35 -2.37
C LEU A 87 2.33 -14.71 -1.59
N ARG A 88 3.01 -15.52 -0.77
CA ARG A 88 4.15 -15.07 0.02
C ARG A 88 5.26 -14.51 -0.87
N LEU A 89 5.64 -15.22 -1.92
CA LEU A 89 6.67 -14.75 -2.86
C LEU A 89 6.26 -13.43 -3.55
N ALA A 90 4.99 -13.30 -3.96
CA ALA A 90 4.50 -12.07 -4.56
C ALA A 90 4.52 -10.89 -3.57
N GLN A 91 4.17 -11.13 -2.30
CA GLN A 91 4.23 -10.12 -1.23
C GLN A 91 5.67 -9.71 -0.92
N GLU A 92 6.61 -10.67 -0.87
CA GLU A 92 8.04 -10.40 -0.66
C GLU A 92 8.62 -9.53 -1.79
N GLN A 93 8.33 -9.88 -3.05
CA GLN A 93 8.75 -9.08 -4.21
C GLN A 93 8.14 -7.66 -4.18
N LEU A 94 6.87 -7.54 -3.77
CA LEU A 94 6.20 -6.25 -3.67
C LEU A 94 6.81 -5.37 -2.59
N MET A 95 7.16 -5.96 -1.44
CA MET A 95 7.85 -5.29 -0.35
C MET A 95 9.21 -4.76 -0.82
N GLU A 96 10.03 -5.61 -1.43
CA GLU A 96 11.36 -5.23 -1.91
C GLU A 96 11.30 -4.07 -2.91
N LEU A 97 10.38 -4.15 -3.88
CA LEU A 97 10.23 -3.13 -4.92
C LEU A 97 9.71 -1.80 -4.35
N THR A 98 8.76 -1.86 -3.41
CA THR A 98 8.23 -0.68 -2.71
C THR A 98 9.32 -0.01 -1.85
N GLU A 99 10.14 -0.81 -1.17
CA GLU A 99 11.27 -0.28 -0.41
C GLU A 99 12.34 0.35 -1.30
N ALA A 100 12.69 -0.29 -2.43
CA ALA A 100 13.65 0.26 -3.38
C ALA A 100 13.18 1.63 -3.90
N ARG A 101 11.88 1.75 -4.22
CA ARG A 101 11.26 3.03 -4.57
C ARG A 101 11.39 4.05 -3.44
N ASN A 102 11.09 3.66 -2.20
CA ASN A 102 11.17 4.57 -1.05
C ASN A 102 12.61 5.02 -0.75
N ARG A 103 13.60 4.14 -0.92
CA ARG A 103 15.03 4.48 -0.80
C ARG A 103 15.41 5.56 -1.81
N LYS A 104 15.10 5.37 -3.09
CA LYS A 104 15.36 6.37 -4.15
C LYS A 104 14.74 7.72 -3.84
N LEU A 105 13.49 7.71 -3.37
CA LEU A 105 12.77 8.93 -2.99
C LEU A 105 13.48 9.68 -1.85
N MET A 106 13.90 8.95 -0.80
CA MET A 106 14.58 9.56 0.35
C MET A 106 15.95 10.14 -0.04
N GLU A 107 16.67 9.47 -0.94
CA GLU A 107 17.94 9.97 -1.49
C GLU A 107 17.74 11.23 -2.32
N LYS A 108 16.70 11.29 -3.16
CA LYS A 108 16.34 12.49 -3.91
C LYS A 108 16.00 13.65 -2.96
N LYS A 109 15.13 13.42 -1.98
CA LYS A 109 14.77 14.42 -0.95
C LYS A 109 15.98 14.93 -0.18
N LYS A 110 16.96 14.06 0.10
CA LYS A 110 18.23 14.43 0.74
C LYS A 110 19.09 15.31 -0.17
N ARG A 111 19.22 14.96 -1.46
CA ARG A 111 19.95 15.77 -2.46
C ARG A 111 19.33 17.16 -2.60
N ASP A 112 18.01 17.24 -2.70
CA ASP A 112 17.30 18.52 -2.87
C ASP A 112 17.48 19.43 -1.65
N ARG A 113 17.44 18.88 -0.43
CA ARG A 113 17.74 19.62 0.81
C ARG A 113 19.18 20.15 0.85
N GLN A 114 20.16 19.36 0.39
CA GLN A 114 21.56 19.80 0.33
C GLN A 114 21.76 20.94 -0.67
N LEU A 115 21.09 20.87 -1.83
CA LEU A 115 21.13 21.93 -2.84
C LEU A 115 20.48 23.23 -2.34
N ALA A 116 19.36 23.13 -1.62
CA ALA A 116 18.71 24.29 -1.01
C ALA A 116 19.61 24.96 0.05
N ASN A 117 20.28 24.17 0.89
CA ASN A 117 21.17 24.71 1.92
C ASN A 117 22.46 25.35 1.37
N LYS A 118 22.92 24.97 0.18
CA LYS A 118 24.11 25.57 -0.47
C LYS A 118 23.82 26.92 -1.15
N ARG A 119 22.55 27.29 -1.29
CA ARG A 119 22.11 28.53 -1.96
C ARG A 119 21.84 29.67 -0.97
N ASN A 120 21.99 29.43 0.33
CA ASN A 120 21.91 30.39 1.43
C ASN A 120 23.29 30.61 2.04
#